data_AF-A0A8H9L5G0-F1
#
_entry.id   AF-A0A8H9L5G0-F1
#
_cell.length_a   1.000
_cell.length_b   1.000
_cell.length_c   1.000
_cell.angle_alpha   90.00
_cell.angle_beta   90.00
_cell.angle_gamma   90.00
#
_symmetry.space_group_name_H-M   'P 1'
#
loop_
_entity.id
_entity.type
_entity.pdbx_description
1 polymer ?
#
loop_
_entity_poly.entity_id
_entity_poly.type
_entity_poly.pdbx_seq_one_letter_code
_entity_poly.pdbx_strand_id
1 'polypeptide(L)'
;MKLARSHVSLPRALGAAAAVVSLAFLTACGEPGSAGGGGDSTDAGGGGSLAACEAVPGDELVVLEDDKQLQTVDNIIPAVNAAAVEGDDTLVPLLDSVSAALDTDTLISLNKAVDVDRRTSQDVAEEFVAEAGLDSPEQSGSGSVVVGAADFAESATLGTIYATVLEAAGYDAEVTTIGNREAYLPALEDGKQVQVIPEYVGTLTEFINKNVNGADAEPVASSDLDATVEGLTGLGEEVGLAFGQPSPAQDQNAFAVTKGFADEHGVSTLSELAEACGGLVLGGPPECTERPFCQPGLEETYGLEFAEFTSLDAGGPLTKSALQQGEITLGLVFSSDGSLTPNE
;
A
#
# COMPACT_ATOMS: atom_id res chain seq x y z
N MET A 1 -15.61 35.39 -46.74
CA MET A 1 -16.38 36.56 -46.23
C MET A 1 -15.66 37.10 -45.01
N LYS A 2 -15.32 38.39 -45.05
CA LYS A 2 -14.81 39.19 -43.91
C LYS A 2 -15.95 39.47 -42.92
N LEU A 3 -15.57 39.80 -41.68
CA LEU A 3 -16.24 40.60 -40.62
C LEU A 3 -16.24 39.81 -39.30
N ALA A 4 -15.93 40.35 -38.11
CA ALA A 4 -15.31 41.60 -37.70
C ALA A 4 -14.91 41.44 -36.21
N ARG A 5 -13.78 42.02 -35.82
CA ARG A 5 -13.34 42.18 -34.43
C ARG A 5 -14.27 43.13 -33.68
N SER A 6 -14.42 42.95 -32.37
CA SER A 6 -14.70 44.06 -31.44
C SER A 6 -13.95 43.85 -30.13
N HIS A 7 -12.91 44.67 -29.96
CA HIS A 7 -12.29 45.00 -28.69
C HIS A 7 -13.21 45.97 -27.92
N VAL A 8 -13.35 45.76 -26.63
CA VAL A 8 -13.73 46.83 -25.69
C VAL A 8 -12.68 46.83 -24.58
N SER A 9 -12.13 48.01 -24.31
CA SER A 9 -11.08 48.25 -23.32
C SER A 9 -11.53 49.28 -22.28
N LEU A 10 -10.95 49.16 -21.09
CA LEU A 10 -10.73 50.16 -20.03
C LEU A 10 -11.94 50.57 -19.15
N PRO A 11 -11.71 51.08 -17.89
CA PRO A 11 -10.47 51.68 -17.39
C PRO A 11 -9.94 51.20 -16.01
N ARG A 12 -8.64 51.48 -15.81
CA ARG A 12 -7.95 51.59 -14.52
C ARG A 12 -8.35 52.89 -13.82
N ALA A 13 -8.55 52.86 -12.51
CA ALA A 13 -8.53 54.04 -11.64
C ALA A 13 -7.61 53.79 -10.43
N LEU A 14 -6.69 54.74 -10.24
CA LEU A 14 -5.82 54.92 -9.08
C LEU A 14 -6.64 55.30 -7.83
N GLY A 15 -6.14 54.92 -6.64
CA GLY A 15 -6.56 55.52 -5.37
C GLY A 15 -5.74 55.01 -4.20
N ALA A 16 -4.69 55.74 -3.85
CA ALA A 16 -3.92 55.55 -2.62
C ALA A 16 -4.66 56.18 -1.42
N ALA A 17 -4.62 55.52 -0.26
CA ALA A 17 -4.71 56.19 1.04
C ALA A 17 -4.18 55.27 2.16
N ALA A 18 -3.07 55.67 2.74
CA ALA A 18 -2.56 55.15 4.01
C ALA A 18 -3.40 55.69 5.16
N ALA A 19 -3.66 54.87 6.17
CA ALA A 19 -4.06 55.33 7.50
C ALA A 19 -3.41 54.43 8.56
N VAL A 20 -2.33 54.95 9.12
CA VAL A 20 -1.69 54.52 10.35
C VAL A 20 -2.61 54.92 11.51
N VAL A 21 -2.99 53.97 12.36
CA VAL A 21 -3.47 54.29 13.71
C VAL A 21 -2.70 53.44 14.69
N SER A 22 -1.69 54.07 15.29
CA SER A 22 -1.08 53.66 16.54
C SER A 22 -1.91 54.24 17.68
N LEU A 23 -2.34 53.41 18.64
CA LEU A 23 -2.65 53.89 19.98
C LEU A 23 -2.12 52.92 21.03
N ALA A 24 -1.52 53.53 22.04
CA ALA A 24 -0.61 52.95 23.01
C ALA A 24 -1.33 52.33 24.23
N PHE A 25 -0.63 51.33 24.79
CA PHE A 25 -0.45 50.97 26.20
C PHE A 25 -1.48 51.46 27.25
N LEU A 26 -2.08 50.48 27.92
CA LEU A 26 -2.26 50.52 29.37
C LEU A 26 -1.68 49.25 29.99
N THR A 27 -0.53 49.44 30.63
CA THR A 27 0.12 48.55 31.59
C THR A 27 -0.75 48.36 32.83
N ALA A 28 -0.97 47.12 33.25
CA ALA A 28 -1.29 46.81 34.64
C ALA A 28 -0.33 45.72 35.12
N CYS A 29 0.68 46.14 35.87
CA CYS A 29 1.57 45.28 36.64
C CYS A 29 0.81 44.74 37.87
N GLY A 30 1.01 43.45 38.15
CA GLY A 30 0.71 42.83 39.44
C GLY A 30 1.71 41.70 39.69
N GLU A 31 2.62 41.92 40.64
CA GLU A 31 3.58 40.95 41.21
C GLU A 31 3.43 41.01 42.75
N PRO A 32 4.05 40.12 43.55
CA PRO A 32 4.02 38.66 43.50
C PRO A 32 3.62 38.07 44.88
N GLY A 33 3.15 36.82 44.91
CA GLY A 33 2.86 36.09 46.16
C GLY A 33 3.67 34.81 46.26
N SER A 34 4.58 34.74 47.24
CA SER A 34 5.46 33.62 47.54
C SER A 34 5.07 32.96 48.87
N ALA A 35 4.92 31.64 48.87
CA ALA A 35 5.15 30.64 49.94
C ALA A 35 4.43 29.35 49.49
N GLY A 36 5.04 28.18 49.31
CA GLY A 36 6.04 27.52 50.14
C GLY A 36 5.36 26.34 50.84
N GLY A 37 5.46 25.14 50.27
CA GLY A 37 4.93 23.91 50.87
C GLY A 37 5.39 22.68 50.10
N GLY A 38 6.40 21.98 50.64
CA GLY A 38 6.91 20.75 50.08
C GLY A 38 5.89 19.62 50.15
N GLY A 39 5.81 18.85 49.06
CA GLY A 39 5.08 17.60 48.94
C GLY A 39 5.95 16.62 48.19
N ASP A 40 6.16 15.48 48.83
CA ASP A 40 6.98 14.34 48.46
C ASP A 40 6.62 13.77 47.07
N SER A 41 7.64 13.25 46.40
CA SER A 41 7.56 12.60 45.09
C SER A 41 6.81 11.27 45.17
N THR A 42 5.70 11.17 44.47
CA THR A 42 5.21 9.92 43.89
C THR A 42 4.72 10.22 42.48
N ASP A 43 5.62 10.02 41.52
CA ASP A 43 5.31 10.04 40.10
C ASP A 43 4.61 8.72 39.76
N ALA A 44 3.33 8.81 39.43
CA ALA A 44 2.52 7.71 38.93
C ALA A 44 1.33 8.30 38.16
N GLY A 45 1.38 8.20 36.83
CA GLY A 45 0.23 8.37 35.93
C GLY A 45 -0.04 9.81 35.49
N GLY A 46 0.85 10.38 34.69
CA GLY A 46 0.58 11.62 33.95
C GLY A 46 0.04 11.32 32.55
N GLY A 47 -1.28 11.22 32.40
CA GLY A 47 -1.97 11.31 31.11
C GLY A 47 -1.93 12.75 30.59
N GLY A 48 -0.76 13.18 30.11
CA GLY A 48 -0.63 14.41 29.32
C GLY A 48 -0.76 14.07 27.85
N SER A 49 -1.69 14.70 27.13
CA SER A 49 -1.77 14.61 25.67
C SER A 49 -0.41 15.02 25.08
N LEU A 50 0.10 14.19 24.17
CA LEU A 50 1.38 14.43 23.49
C LEU A 50 1.31 15.76 22.73
N ALA A 51 2.48 16.38 22.51
CA ALA A 51 2.54 17.57 21.69
C ALA A 51 2.11 17.23 20.24
N ALA A 52 1.39 18.15 19.61
CA ALA A 52 1.02 18.00 18.21
C ALA A 52 2.28 17.98 17.33
N CYS A 53 2.47 16.95 16.51
CA CYS A 53 3.52 16.92 15.50
C CYS A 53 3.02 17.58 14.21
N GLU A 54 3.71 18.64 13.80
CA GLU A 54 3.42 19.31 12.53
C GLU A 54 3.93 18.47 11.36
N ALA A 55 3.20 18.44 10.25
CA ALA A 55 3.66 17.75 9.06
C ALA A 55 4.91 18.43 8.48
N VAL A 56 5.85 17.64 7.97
CA VAL A 56 7.08 18.13 7.33
C VAL A 56 6.95 17.89 5.81
N PRO A 57 6.91 18.94 4.97
CA PRO A 57 6.90 18.77 3.51
C PRO A 57 8.16 18.09 2.99
N GLY A 58 8.03 17.29 1.94
CA GLY A 58 9.15 16.60 1.30
C GLY A 58 8.69 15.65 0.20
N ASP A 59 9.51 15.47 -0.85
CA ASP A 59 9.13 14.66 -2.01
C ASP A 59 9.20 13.15 -1.74
N GLU A 60 10.05 12.72 -0.81
CA GLU A 60 10.28 11.32 -0.45
C GLU A 60 9.26 10.85 0.60
N LEU A 61 8.54 9.78 0.27
CA LEU A 61 7.57 9.13 1.15
C LEU A 61 8.14 7.79 1.63
N VAL A 62 7.96 7.51 2.92
CA VAL A 62 8.37 6.25 3.57
C VAL A 62 7.19 5.65 4.31
N VAL A 63 7.06 4.33 4.23
CA VAL A 63 6.04 3.58 4.96
C VAL A 63 6.54 3.26 6.36
N LEU A 64 5.69 3.51 7.36
CA LEU A 64 5.96 3.07 8.73
C LEU A 64 5.60 1.59 8.88
N GLU A 65 6.45 0.84 9.57
CA GLU A 65 6.19 -0.56 9.88
C GLU A 65 4.93 -0.72 10.73
N ASP A 66 4.04 -1.63 10.32
CA ASP A 66 2.86 -2.04 11.06
C ASP A 66 3.24 -3.07 12.14
N ASP A 67 3.96 -2.62 13.17
CA ASP A 67 4.67 -3.47 14.13
C ASP A 67 3.77 -4.27 15.09
N LYS A 68 2.47 -3.93 15.15
CA LYS A 68 1.42 -4.69 15.86
C LYS A 68 0.43 -5.38 14.92
N GLN A 69 0.74 -5.43 13.63
CA GLN A 69 0.05 -6.28 12.65
C GLN A 69 -1.46 -5.97 12.55
N LEU A 70 -1.80 -4.69 12.39
CA LEU A 70 -3.18 -4.22 12.20
C LEU A 70 -3.74 -4.65 10.85
N GLN A 71 -2.92 -4.67 9.80
CA GLN A 71 -3.32 -5.03 8.45
C GLN A 71 -3.31 -6.55 8.25
N THR A 72 -4.26 -7.04 7.47
CA THR A 72 -4.25 -8.42 6.99
C THR A 72 -3.15 -8.60 5.96
N VAL A 73 -2.49 -9.76 5.97
CA VAL A 73 -1.43 -10.05 4.99
C VAL A 73 -1.97 -10.09 3.57
N ASP A 74 -1.27 -9.44 2.64
CA ASP A 74 -1.49 -9.58 1.19
C ASP A 74 -0.17 -9.83 0.47
N ASN A 75 0.51 -10.88 0.91
CA ASN A 75 1.68 -11.40 0.23
C ASN A 75 1.33 -11.92 -1.17
N ILE A 76 2.25 -11.76 -2.12
CA ILE A 76 2.07 -12.30 -3.48
C ILE A 76 2.21 -13.82 -3.44
N ILE A 77 1.25 -14.55 -4.01
CA ILE A 77 1.26 -16.01 -4.07
C ILE A 77 0.89 -16.51 -5.47
N PRO A 78 1.58 -17.51 -6.02
CA PRO A 78 1.14 -18.17 -7.25
C PRO A 78 -0.14 -18.96 -6.98
N ALA A 79 -1.25 -18.63 -7.63
CA ALA A 79 -2.47 -19.43 -7.64
C ALA A 79 -2.57 -20.19 -8.96
N VAL A 80 -2.79 -21.51 -8.89
CA VAL A 80 -2.84 -22.38 -10.07
C VAL A 80 -4.09 -23.25 -10.09
N ASN A 81 -4.58 -23.56 -11.29
CA ASN A 81 -5.59 -24.58 -11.45
C ASN A 81 -4.99 -25.96 -11.16
N ALA A 82 -5.48 -26.65 -10.12
CA ALA A 82 -4.87 -27.89 -9.65
C ALA A 82 -4.91 -29.02 -10.70
N ALA A 83 -5.98 -29.09 -11.50
CA ALA A 83 -6.12 -30.12 -12.53
C ALA A 83 -5.26 -29.84 -13.77
N ALA A 84 -5.08 -28.57 -14.13
CA ALA A 84 -4.29 -28.19 -15.31
C ALA A 84 -2.79 -28.45 -15.13
N VAL A 85 -2.31 -28.47 -13.89
CA VAL A 85 -0.90 -28.72 -13.54
C VAL A 85 -0.68 -30.11 -12.92
N GLU A 86 -1.70 -30.99 -12.96
CA GLU A 86 -1.58 -32.35 -12.42
C GLU A 86 -0.50 -33.15 -13.17
N GLY A 87 0.51 -33.62 -12.44
CA GLY A 87 1.65 -34.34 -13.00
C GLY A 87 2.76 -33.45 -13.57
N ASP A 88 2.66 -32.13 -13.41
CA ASP A 88 3.74 -31.19 -13.64
C ASP A 88 4.38 -30.77 -12.31
N ASP A 89 5.45 -31.48 -11.93
CA ASP A 89 6.21 -31.20 -10.70
C ASP A 89 7.20 -30.02 -10.87
N THR A 90 7.18 -29.30 -12.00
CA THR A 90 8.16 -28.23 -12.34
C THR A 90 7.54 -26.84 -12.31
N LEU A 91 6.29 -26.68 -12.73
CA LEU A 91 5.64 -25.37 -12.88
C LEU A 91 5.60 -24.58 -11.56
N VAL A 92 5.05 -25.15 -10.49
CA VAL A 92 4.92 -24.45 -9.20
C VAL A 92 6.29 -24.10 -8.60
N PRO A 93 7.29 -25.01 -8.55
CA PRO A 93 8.64 -24.66 -8.11
C PRO A 93 9.32 -23.53 -8.88
N LEU A 94 9.02 -23.36 -10.18
CA LEU A 94 9.52 -22.21 -10.94
C LEU A 94 8.84 -20.91 -10.49
N LEU A 95 7.54 -20.92 -10.25
CA LEU A 95 6.83 -19.75 -9.71
C LEU A 95 7.30 -19.42 -8.29
N ASP A 96 7.58 -20.43 -7.47
CA ASP A 96 8.13 -20.26 -6.12
C ASP A 96 9.53 -19.61 -6.14
N SER A 97 10.30 -19.81 -7.22
CA SER A 97 11.60 -19.14 -7.38
C SER A 97 11.44 -17.63 -7.61
N VAL A 98 10.34 -17.20 -8.25
CA VAL A 98 9.96 -15.79 -8.31
C VAL A 98 9.56 -15.29 -6.93
N SER A 99 8.71 -16.04 -6.21
CA SER A 99 8.30 -15.66 -4.85
C SER A 99 9.49 -15.44 -3.93
N ALA A 100 10.51 -16.31 -4.01
CA ALA A 100 11.72 -16.20 -3.18
C ALA A 100 12.62 -15.00 -3.53
N ALA A 101 12.54 -14.49 -4.76
CA ALA A 101 13.32 -13.36 -5.25
C ALA A 101 12.57 -12.01 -5.15
N LEU A 102 11.32 -12.04 -4.71
CA LEU A 102 10.44 -10.87 -4.68
C LEU A 102 10.22 -10.45 -3.22
N ASP A 103 10.69 -9.27 -2.84
CA ASP A 103 10.34 -8.60 -1.59
C ASP A 103 9.62 -7.27 -1.87
N THR A 104 9.12 -6.60 -0.83
CA THR A 104 8.30 -5.39 -1.02
C THR A 104 9.09 -4.25 -1.67
N ASP A 105 10.37 -4.08 -1.35
CA ASP A 105 11.23 -3.05 -1.95
C ASP A 105 11.49 -3.32 -3.44
N THR A 106 11.67 -4.59 -3.78
CA THR A 106 11.73 -5.04 -5.18
C THR A 106 10.41 -4.74 -5.89
N LEU A 107 9.27 -5.06 -5.27
CA LEU A 107 7.94 -4.81 -5.84
C LEU A 107 7.66 -3.31 -6.06
N ILE A 108 8.03 -2.45 -5.09
CA ILE A 108 8.02 -0.99 -5.25
C ILE A 108 8.83 -0.57 -6.48
N SER A 109 10.03 -1.13 -6.64
CA SER A 109 10.92 -0.81 -7.77
C SER A 109 10.33 -1.25 -9.12
N LEU A 110 9.69 -2.42 -9.18
CA LEU A 110 8.99 -2.91 -10.37
C LEU A 110 7.80 -2.00 -10.73
N ASN A 111 6.98 -1.64 -9.74
CA ASN A 111 5.84 -0.76 -9.95
C ASN A 111 6.26 0.63 -10.37
N LYS A 112 7.33 1.17 -9.77
CA LYS A 112 7.91 2.46 -10.17
C LYS A 112 8.29 2.47 -11.64
N ALA A 113 8.98 1.43 -12.09
CA ALA A 113 9.43 1.31 -13.46
C ALA A 113 8.27 1.41 -14.47
N VAL A 114 7.12 0.84 -14.14
CA VAL A 114 5.92 0.84 -15.01
C VAL A 114 5.09 2.12 -14.84
N ASP A 115 4.72 2.47 -13.62
CA ASP A 115 3.75 3.54 -13.35
C ASP A 115 4.35 4.93 -13.47
N VAL A 116 5.60 5.08 -13.01
CA VAL A 116 6.31 6.36 -12.96
C VAL A 116 7.21 6.50 -14.19
N ASP A 117 8.08 5.52 -14.44
CA ASP A 117 9.08 5.59 -15.52
C ASP A 117 8.53 5.18 -16.89
N ARG A 118 7.28 4.69 -16.93
CA ARG A 118 6.54 4.36 -18.17
C ARG A 118 7.21 3.29 -19.02
N ARG A 119 7.93 2.37 -18.39
CA ARG A 119 8.46 1.16 -19.03
C ARG A 119 7.33 0.16 -19.26
N THR A 120 7.55 -0.78 -20.19
CA THR A 120 6.59 -1.87 -20.40
C THR A 120 6.80 -2.97 -19.37
N SER A 121 5.73 -3.69 -19.00
CA SER A 121 5.83 -4.86 -18.13
C SER A 121 6.77 -5.94 -18.68
N GLN A 122 6.88 -6.06 -20.01
CA GLN A 122 7.82 -6.97 -20.67
C GLN A 122 9.28 -6.57 -20.38
N ASP A 123 9.65 -5.31 -20.64
CA ASP A 123 11.04 -4.87 -20.42
C ASP A 123 11.43 -4.95 -18.93
N VAL A 124 10.47 -4.73 -18.03
CA VAL A 124 10.69 -4.82 -16.57
C VAL A 124 10.82 -6.27 -16.13
N ALA A 125 9.97 -7.17 -16.65
CA ALA A 125 10.02 -8.59 -16.34
C ALA A 125 11.33 -9.24 -16.81
N GLU A 126 11.76 -8.96 -18.05
CA GLU A 126 13.02 -9.51 -18.60
C GLU A 126 14.24 -9.06 -17.79
N GLU A 127 14.29 -7.79 -17.37
CA GLU A 127 15.37 -7.28 -16.52
C GLU A 127 15.35 -7.93 -15.14
N PHE A 128 14.19 -7.98 -14.47
CA PHE A 128 14.07 -8.63 -13.16
C PHE A 128 14.49 -10.09 -13.21
N VAL A 129 14.00 -10.86 -14.20
CA VAL A 129 14.32 -12.28 -14.35
C VAL A 129 15.82 -12.49 -14.58
N ALA A 130 16.46 -11.63 -15.37
CA ALA A 130 17.91 -11.69 -15.59
C ALA A 130 18.71 -11.31 -14.32
N GLU A 131 18.32 -10.25 -13.61
CA GLU A 131 19.02 -9.78 -12.41
C GLU A 131 18.87 -10.75 -11.23
N ALA A 132 17.70 -11.39 -11.11
CA ALA A 132 17.43 -12.43 -10.11
C ALA A 132 18.07 -13.78 -10.47
N GLY A 133 18.63 -13.94 -11.69
CA GLY A 133 19.24 -15.19 -12.15
C GLY A 133 18.22 -16.30 -12.44
N LEU A 134 17.01 -15.92 -12.86
CA LEU A 134 15.88 -16.81 -13.15
C LEU A 134 15.73 -17.10 -14.66
N ASP A 135 16.62 -16.59 -15.50
CA ASP A 135 16.61 -16.71 -16.96
C ASP A 135 17.21 -18.04 -17.49
N SER A 136 17.72 -18.89 -16.61
CA SER A 136 18.28 -20.20 -16.94
C SER A 136 18.02 -21.22 -15.82
N PRO A 137 16.75 -21.56 -15.56
CA PRO A 137 16.41 -22.48 -14.47
C PRO A 137 16.98 -23.88 -14.72
N GLU A 138 17.41 -24.56 -13.65
CA GLU A 138 17.91 -25.94 -13.74
C GLU A 138 16.81 -26.95 -14.10
N GLN A 139 15.56 -26.60 -13.78
CA GLN A 139 14.38 -27.40 -14.05
C GLN A 139 13.81 -27.02 -15.41
N SER A 140 13.51 -28.02 -16.24
CA SER A 140 12.92 -27.83 -17.56
C SER A 140 11.50 -28.38 -17.59
N GLY A 141 10.56 -27.58 -18.06
CA GLY A 141 9.18 -27.98 -18.27
C GLY A 141 8.81 -28.03 -19.75
N SER A 142 7.53 -28.30 -20.02
CA SER A 142 6.98 -28.24 -21.38
C SER A 142 5.46 -28.22 -21.33
N GLY A 143 4.83 -27.65 -22.36
CA GLY A 143 3.37 -27.54 -22.45
C GLY A 143 2.94 -26.08 -22.59
N SER A 144 1.68 -25.88 -22.92
CA SER A 144 1.09 -24.55 -23.02
C SER A 144 0.52 -24.13 -21.68
N VAL A 145 0.86 -22.91 -21.25
CA VAL A 145 0.41 -22.33 -19.98
C VAL A 145 -0.04 -20.90 -20.22
N VAL A 146 -1.29 -20.58 -19.89
CA VAL A 146 -1.77 -19.21 -19.92
C VAL A 146 -1.72 -18.64 -18.51
N VAL A 147 -0.92 -17.59 -18.35
CA VAL A 147 -0.82 -16.78 -17.13
C VAL A 147 -1.82 -15.63 -17.23
N GLY A 148 -2.78 -15.58 -16.31
CA GLY A 148 -3.73 -14.49 -16.19
C GLY A 148 -3.18 -13.35 -15.35
N ALA A 149 -3.70 -12.16 -15.59
CA ALA A 149 -3.48 -10.98 -14.77
C ALA A 149 -4.79 -10.21 -14.56
N ALA A 150 -4.88 -9.54 -13.41
CA ALA A 150 -5.90 -8.55 -13.14
C ALA A 150 -5.64 -7.25 -13.93
N ASP A 151 -6.67 -6.41 -14.07
CA ASP A 151 -6.60 -5.15 -14.84
C ASP A 151 -5.94 -4.00 -14.07
N PHE A 152 -4.71 -4.23 -13.60
CA PHE A 152 -3.82 -3.21 -13.03
C PHE A 152 -2.34 -3.56 -13.25
N ALA A 153 -1.49 -2.54 -13.16
CA ALA A 153 -0.10 -2.60 -13.62
C ALA A 153 0.76 -3.63 -12.86
N GLU A 154 0.65 -3.70 -11.54
CA GLU A 154 1.41 -4.67 -10.73
C GLU A 154 1.05 -6.11 -11.14
N SER A 155 -0.24 -6.47 -11.16
CA SER A 155 -0.67 -7.83 -11.55
C SER A 155 -0.26 -8.18 -12.98
N ALA A 156 -0.35 -7.24 -13.93
CA ALA A 156 0.12 -7.45 -15.29
C ALA A 156 1.64 -7.69 -15.36
N THR A 157 2.42 -6.96 -14.54
CA THR A 157 3.88 -7.10 -14.47
C THR A 157 4.27 -8.42 -13.81
N LEU A 158 3.65 -8.80 -12.70
CA LEU A 158 3.85 -10.10 -12.05
C LEU A 158 3.48 -11.26 -12.98
N GLY A 159 2.36 -11.16 -13.71
CA GLY A 159 1.96 -12.17 -14.70
C GLY A 159 2.98 -12.31 -15.83
N THR A 160 3.58 -11.19 -16.25
CA THR A 160 4.65 -11.18 -17.26
C THR A 160 5.95 -11.79 -16.72
N ILE A 161 6.31 -11.54 -15.46
CA ILE A 161 7.45 -12.19 -14.79
C ILE A 161 7.24 -13.71 -14.75
N TYR A 162 6.07 -14.18 -14.33
CA TYR A 162 5.74 -15.60 -14.30
C TYR A 162 5.88 -16.25 -15.68
N ALA A 163 5.30 -15.65 -16.73
CA ALA A 163 5.44 -16.16 -18.09
C ALA A 163 6.91 -16.17 -18.55
N THR A 164 7.68 -15.12 -18.27
CA THR A 164 9.09 -15.02 -18.66
C THR A 164 9.95 -16.14 -18.03
N VAL A 165 9.74 -16.45 -16.75
CA VAL A 165 10.44 -17.57 -16.08
C VAL A 165 10.02 -18.93 -16.65
N LEU A 166 8.72 -19.11 -16.93
CA LEU A 166 8.22 -20.35 -17.53
C LEU A 166 8.76 -20.55 -18.96
N GLU A 167 8.83 -19.49 -19.77
CA GLU A 167 9.44 -19.54 -21.10
C GLU A 167 10.92 -19.92 -21.04
N ALA A 168 11.68 -19.35 -20.10
CA ALA A 168 13.08 -19.70 -19.87
C ALA A 168 13.26 -21.20 -19.50
N ALA A 169 12.27 -21.80 -18.84
CA ALA A 169 12.23 -23.22 -18.50
C ALA A 169 11.72 -24.13 -19.65
N GLY A 170 11.24 -23.57 -20.76
CA GLY A 170 10.79 -24.32 -21.94
C GLY A 170 9.27 -24.52 -22.08
N TYR A 171 8.45 -23.84 -21.27
CA TYR A 171 7.00 -23.78 -21.50
C TYR A 171 6.66 -22.86 -22.69
N ASP A 172 5.51 -23.12 -23.31
CA ASP A 172 4.85 -22.21 -24.26
C ASP A 172 3.87 -21.34 -23.46
N ALA A 173 4.42 -20.32 -22.79
CA ALA A 173 3.66 -19.47 -21.88
C ALA A 173 3.11 -18.22 -22.58
N GLU A 174 1.89 -17.83 -22.25
CA GLU A 174 1.28 -16.58 -22.73
C GLU A 174 0.65 -15.82 -21.57
N VAL A 175 0.64 -14.48 -21.64
CA VAL A 175 0.00 -13.63 -20.63
C VAL A 175 -1.31 -13.07 -21.17
N THR A 176 -2.36 -13.06 -20.34
CA THR A 176 -3.64 -12.44 -20.69
C THR A 176 -4.26 -11.67 -19.52
N THR A 177 -4.77 -10.47 -19.78
CA THR A 177 -5.49 -9.67 -18.78
C THR A 177 -6.99 -9.92 -18.91
N ILE A 178 -7.66 -10.32 -17.81
CA ILE A 178 -9.08 -10.75 -17.86
C ILE A 178 -10.03 -9.76 -17.16
N GLY A 179 -9.51 -8.80 -16.39
CA GLY A 179 -10.33 -7.82 -15.70
C GLY A 179 -10.18 -7.90 -14.19
N ASN A 180 -11.31 -7.81 -13.49
CA ASN A 180 -11.38 -7.97 -12.04
C ASN A 180 -11.47 -9.44 -11.61
N ARG A 181 -11.30 -9.67 -10.30
CA ARG A 181 -11.30 -11.02 -9.70
C ARG A 181 -12.59 -11.80 -9.93
N GLU A 182 -13.74 -11.11 -9.92
CA GLU A 182 -15.04 -11.72 -10.24
C GLU A 182 -15.09 -12.29 -11.67
N ALA A 183 -14.28 -11.75 -12.59
CA ALA A 183 -14.21 -12.23 -13.97
C ALA A 183 -13.16 -13.33 -14.16
N TYR A 184 -11.96 -13.16 -13.58
CA TYR A 184 -10.86 -14.09 -13.84
C TYR A 184 -10.84 -15.31 -12.93
N LEU A 185 -11.34 -15.23 -11.68
CA LEU A 185 -11.24 -16.36 -10.75
C LEU A 185 -12.02 -17.58 -11.26
N PRO A 186 -13.26 -17.44 -11.78
CA PRO A 186 -13.94 -18.57 -12.41
C PRO A 186 -13.20 -19.15 -13.63
N ALA A 187 -12.41 -18.33 -14.34
CA ALA A 187 -11.61 -18.80 -15.47
C ALA A 187 -10.37 -19.59 -15.01
N LEU A 188 -9.77 -19.18 -13.89
CA LEU A 188 -8.70 -19.93 -13.21
C LEU A 188 -9.24 -21.25 -12.64
N GLU A 189 -10.39 -21.25 -11.96
CA GLU A 189 -11.04 -22.46 -11.43
C GLU A 189 -11.42 -23.45 -12.55
N ASP A 190 -11.88 -22.97 -13.70
CA ASP A 190 -12.18 -23.83 -14.87
C ASP A 190 -10.91 -24.36 -15.57
N GLY A 191 -9.79 -23.64 -15.45
CA GLY A 191 -8.47 -24.08 -15.92
C GLY A 191 -8.32 -24.15 -17.44
N LYS A 192 -9.29 -23.71 -18.24
CA LYS A 192 -9.22 -23.79 -19.72
C LYS A 192 -8.64 -22.55 -20.38
N GLN A 193 -8.93 -21.37 -19.83
CA GLN A 193 -8.51 -20.09 -20.39
C GLN A 193 -7.25 -19.55 -19.70
N VAL A 194 -7.11 -19.83 -18.41
CA VAL A 194 -5.98 -19.44 -17.57
C VAL A 194 -5.69 -20.57 -16.60
N GLN A 195 -4.41 -20.84 -16.38
CA GLN A 195 -3.95 -21.89 -15.47
C GLN A 195 -3.18 -21.33 -14.27
N VAL A 196 -2.65 -20.11 -14.38
CA VAL A 196 -1.81 -19.48 -13.35
C VAL A 196 -2.18 -18.01 -13.21
N ILE A 197 -2.27 -17.47 -12.00
CA ILE A 197 -2.42 -16.03 -11.74
C ILE A 197 -1.57 -15.66 -10.50
N PRO A 198 -0.80 -14.56 -10.50
CA PRO A 198 -0.27 -13.98 -9.26
C PRO A 198 -1.42 -13.37 -8.45
N GLU A 199 -1.59 -13.85 -7.22
CA GLU A 199 -2.67 -13.46 -6.32
C GLU A 199 -2.15 -12.93 -4.99
N TYR A 200 -3.06 -12.37 -4.20
CA TYR A 200 -2.77 -11.71 -2.92
C TYR A 200 -3.42 -12.50 -1.80
N VAL A 201 -2.62 -12.98 -0.85
CA VAL A 201 -3.00 -14.03 0.10
C VAL A 201 -4.30 -13.73 0.85
N GLY A 202 -4.40 -12.63 1.60
CA GLY A 202 -5.55 -12.33 2.45
C GLY A 202 -6.81 -11.98 1.66
N THR A 203 -6.65 -11.15 0.63
CA THR A 203 -7.73 -10.72 -0.25
C THR A 203 -8.32 -11.90 -1.03
N LEU A 204 -7.49 -12.81 -1.56
CA LEU A 204 -7.99 -14.02 -2.22
C LEU A 204 -8.68 -14.96 -1.22
N THR A 205 -8.11 -15.12 -0.03
CA THR A 205 -8.70 -15.93 1.05
C THR A 205 -10.13 -15.49 1.35
N GLU A 206 -10.33 -14.19 1.58
CA GLU A 206 -11.66 -13.65 1.86
C GLU A 206 -12.61 -13.72 0.67
N PHE A 207 -12.09 -13.57 -0.54
CA PHE A 207 -12.89 -13.68 -1.76
C PHE A 207 -13.43 -15.10 -1.94
N ILE A 208 -12.58 -16.12 -1.83
CA ILE A 208 -13.00 -17.52 -1.93
C ILE A 208 -13.92 -17.88 -0.75
N ASN A 209 -13.55 -17.49 0.47
CA ASN A 209 -14.36 -17.73 1.68
C ASN A 209 -15.79 -17.23 1.50
N LYS A 210 -15.98 -15.99 1.01
CA LYS A 210 -17.33 -15.43 0.79
C LYS A 210 -18.09 -16.12 -0.33
N ASN A 211 -17.41 -16.60 -1.37
CA ASN A 211 -18.04 -17.35 -2.44
C ASN A 211 -18.50 -18.74 -1.99
N VAL A 212 -17.69 -19.42 -1.17
CA VAL A 212 -17.95 -20.78 -0.69
C VAL A 212 -18.93 -20.78 0.50
N ASN A 213 -18.66 -19.93 1.50
CA ASN A 213 -19.36 -19.91 2.79
C ASN A 213 -20.42 -18.82 2.91
N GLY A 214 -20.51 -17.91 1.94
CA GLY A 214 -21.51 -16.84 1.89
C GLY A 214 -20.98 -15.47 2.32
N ALA A 215 -21.74 -14.42 1.99
CA ALA A 215 -21.31 -13.03 2.17
C ALA A 215 -21.05 -12.61 3.65
N ASP A 216 -21.67 -13.32 4.59
CA ASP A 216 -21.55 -13.09 6.04
C ASP A 216 -20.61 -14.11 6.71
N ALA A 217 -19.79 -14.83 5.94
CA ALA A 217 -18.80 -15.74 6.50
C ALA A 217 -17.82 -15.00 7.41
N GLU A 218 -17.46 -15.62 8.53
CA GLU A 218 -16.41 -15.09 9.41
C GLU A 218 -15.08 -15.03 8.64
N PRO A 219 -14.30 -13.95 8.79
CA PRO A 219 -13.00 -13.83 8.13
C PRO A 219 -12.07 -14.97 8.51
N VAL A 220 -11.35 -15.47 7.51
CA VAL A 220 -10.29 -16.48 7.62
C VAL A 220 -8.92 -15.81 7.52
N ALA A 221 -8.79 -14.76 6.71
CA ALA A 221 -7.58 -13.98 6.61
C ALA A 221 -7.29 -13.21 7.90
N SER A 222 -6.01 -13.14 8.24
CA SER A 222 -5.51 -12.43 9.39
C SER A 222 -4.18 -11.76 9.06
N SER A 223 -3.50 -11.23 10.07
CA SER A 223 -2.14 -10.73 9.93
C SER A 223 -1.06 -11.81 10.12
N ASP A 224 -1.47 -13.05 10.41
CA ASP A 224 -0.59 -14.23 10.41
C ASP A 224 -0.59 -14.86 9.01
N LEU A 225 0.56 -14.79 8.33
CA LEU A 225 0.73 -15.31 6.97
C LEU A 225 0.52 -16.83 6.90
N ASP A 226 1.12 -17.59 7.82
CA ASP A 226 1.06 -19.05 7.79
C ASP A 226 -0.39 -19.52 8.03
N ALA A 227 -1.07 -18.92 9.01
CA ALA A 227 -2.47 -19.24 9.29
C ALA A 227 -3.39 -18.87 8.12
N THR A 228 -3.14 -17.72 7.47
CA THR A 228 -3.94 -17.28 6.32
C THR A 228 -3.70 -18.18 5.11
N VAL A 229 -2.46 -18.59 4.82
CA VAL A 229 -2.14 -19.53 3.74
C VAL A 229 -2.70 -20.92 4.00
N GLU A 230 -2.71 -21.39 5.25
CA GLU A 230 -3.37 -22.65 5.62
C GLU A 230 -4.89 -22.58 5.31
N GLY A 231 -5.54 -21.48 5.72
CA GLY A 231 -6.94 -21.22 5.41
C GLY A 231 -7.22 -21.12 3.91
N LEU A 232 -6.39 -20.38 3.18
CA LEU A 232 -6.45 -20.24 1.72
C LEU A 232 -6.34 -21.58 1.03
N THR A 233 -5.37 -22.41 1.45
CA THR A 233 -5.14 -23.74 0.86
C THR A 233 -6.38 -24.62 1.03
N GLY A 234 -6.95 -24.67 2.24
CA GLY A 234 -8.18 -25.43 2.48
C GLY A 234 -9.36 -24.96 1.62
N LEU A 235 -9.56 -23.64 1.50
CA LEU A 235 -10.60 -23.07 0.65
C LEU A 235 -10.35 -23.32 -0.84
N GLY A 236 -9.09 -23.24 -1.29
CA GLY A 236 -8.69 -23.48 -2.67
C GLY A 236 -8.95 -24.90 -3.13
N GLU A 237 -8.69 -25.90 -2.27
CA GLU A 237 -9.00 -27.30 -2.56
C GLU A 237 -10.50 -27.51 -2.87
N GLU A 238 -11.39 -26.77 -2.22
CA GLU A 238 -12.84 -26.85 -2.48
C GLU A 238 -13.24 -26.31 -3.86
N VAL A 239 -12.45 -25.40 -4.42
CA VAL A 239 -12.69 -24.76 -5.73
C VAL A 239 -11.74 -25.22 -6.82
N GLY A 240 -10.90 -26.23 -6.55
CA GLY A 240 -9.99 -26.82 -7.54
C GLY A 240 -8.72 -26.01 -7.81
N LEU A 241 -8.31 -25.19 -6.85
CA LEU A 241 -7.08 -24.41 -6.89
C LEU A 241 -5.99 -25.02 -6.00
N ALA A 242 -4.75 -24.83 -6.41
CA ALA A 242 -3.57 -25.06 -5.60
C ALA A 242 -2.72 -23.78 -5.57
N PHE A 243 -1.84 -23.66 -4.58
CA PHE A 243 -1.03 -22.48 -4.38
C PHE A 243 0.45 -22.84 -4.25
N GLY A 244 1.32 -21.95 -4.72
CA GLY A 244 2.75 -21.99 -4.47
C GLY A 244 3.12 -21.44 -3.08
N GLN A 245 4.38 -21.09 -2.91
CA GLN A 245 4.87 -20.38 -1.73
C GLN A 245 4.58 -18.87 -1.85
N PRO A 246 4.10 -18.22 -0.77
CA PRO A 246 3.99 -16.78 -0.75
C PRO A 246 5.38 -16.11 -0.79
N SER A 247 5.46 -15.00 -1.49
CA SER A 247 6.58 -14.08 -1.53
C SER A 247 6.66 -13.26 -0.25
N PRO A 248 7.86 -12.83 0.21
CA PRO A 248 7.99 -11.77 1.21
C PRO A 248 7.33 -10.43 0.82
N ALA A 249 7.16 -10.16 -0.47
CA ALA A 249 6.53 -8.94 -0.96
C ALA A 249 5.05 -8.87 -0.60
N GLN A 250 4.62 -7.68 -0.20
CA GLN A 250 3.23 -7.39 0.17
C GLN A 250 2.69 -6.19 -0.64
N ASP A 251 1.46 -6.34 -1.13
CA ASP A 251 0.62 -5.24 -1.59
C ASP A 251 -0.62 -5.17 -0.70
N GLN A 252 -0.49 -4.40 0.39
CA GLN A 252 -1.54 -4.20 1.37
C GLN A 252 -1.67 -2.71 1.69
N ASN A 253 -2.76 -2.35 2.38
CA ASN A 253 -2.83 -1.01 2.96
C ASN A 253 -1.63 -0.78 3.89
N ALA A 254 -1.07 0.41 3.84
CA ALA A 254 0.01 0.85 4.70
C ALA A 254 -0.17 2.32 5.03
N PHE A 255 0.70 2.84 5.90
CA PHE A 255 0.65 4.24 6.29
C PHE A 255 2.01 4.89 6.11
N ALA A 256 2.03 5.96 5.32
CA ALA A 256 3.24 6.67 4.97
C ALA A 256 3.29 8.07 5.59
N VAL A 257 4.52 8.49 5.84
CA VAL A 257 4.91 9.85 6.21
C VAL A 257 5.94 10.34 5.19
N THR A 258 6.30 11.62 5.22
CA THR A 258 7.49 12.06 4.48
C THR A 258 8.76 11.58 5.19
N LYS A 259 9.83 11.31 4.42
CA LYS A 259 11.13 10.95 5.00
C LYS A 259 11.65 12.01 5.97
N GLY A 260 11.46 13.29 5.63
CA GLY A 260 11.84 14.40 6.51
C GLY A 260 11.11 14.36 7.86
N PHE A 261 9.82 14.02 7.87
CA PHE A 261 9.06 13.84 9.10
C PHE A 261 9.58 12.65 9.92
N ALA A 262 9.79 11.50 9.26
CA ALA A 262 10.32 10.30 9.92
C ALA A 262 11.68 10.56 10.58
N ASP A 263 12.60 11.20 9.84
CA ASP A 263 13.95 11.53 10.33
C ASP A 263 13.92 12.59 11.46
N GLU A 264 13.03 13.58 11.39
CA GLU A 264 12.88 14.62 12.41
C GLU A 264 12.39 14.07 13.74
N HIS A 265 11.41 13.15 13.70
CA HIS A 265 10.79 12.57 14.89
C HIS A 265 11.42 11.24 15.32
N GLY A 266 12.32 10.68 14.50
CA GLY A 266 12.99 9.41 14.76
C GLY A 266 12.02 8.23 14.78
N VAL A 267 11.07 8.21 13.84
CA VAL A 267 10.01 7.19 13.76
C VAL A 267 10.17 6.31 12.52
N SER A 268 10.05 5.01 12.72
CA SER A 268 10.08 3.99 11.67
C SER A 268 8.89 3.03 11.75
N THR A 269 8.21 2.98 12.90
CA THR A 269 7.03 2.14 13.13
C THR A 269 5.80 2.96 13.53
N LEU A 270 4.61 2.37 13.42
CA LEU A 270 3.37 2.98 13.89
C LEU A 270 3.35 3.15 15.41
N SER A 271 3.92 2.23 16.18
CA SER A 271 4.06 2.39 17.64
C SER A 271 5.01 3.55 18.00
N GLU A 272 6.14 3.69 17.32
CA GLU A 272 7.06 4.81 17.56
C GLU A 272 6.38 6.15 17.25
N LEU A 273 5.58 6.22 16.19
CA LEU A 273 4.78 7.40 15.89
C LEU A 273 3.80 7.73 17.02
N ALA A 274 3.11 6.72 17.56
CA ALA A 274 2.17 6.91 18.66
C ALA A 274 2.84 7.38 19.96
N GLU A 275 4.08 6.98 20.21
CA GLU A 275 4.87 7.43 21.35
C GLU A 275 5.44 8.85 21.17
N ALA A 276 5.82 9.20 19.94
CA ALA A 276 6.48 10.46 19.62
C ALA A 276 5.50 11.64 19.44
N CYS A 277 4.30 11.36 18.92
CA CYS A 277 3.43 12.39 18.36
C CYS A 277 1.98 12.28 18.82
N GLY A 278 1.39 13.44 19.17
CA GLY A 278 -0.06 13.61 19.26
C GLY A 278 -0.59 14.46 18.10
N GLY A 279 -1.91 14.66 18.07
CA GLY A 279 -2.56 15.65 17.22
C GLY A 279 -2.26 15.55 15.72
N LEU A 280 -2.14 14.33 15.20
CA LEU A 280 -1.79 14.05 13.81
C LEU A 280 -2.94 14.42 12.86
N VAL A 281 -2.60 14.67 11.59
CA VAL A 281 -3.59 14.77 10.51
C VAL A 281 -3.52 13.52 9.65
N LEU A 282 -4.60 12.74 9.65
CA LEU A 282 -4.72 11.52 8.83
C LEU A 282 -5.34 11.84 7.48
N GLY A 283 -4.73 11.38 6.40
CA GLY A 283 -5.28 11.42 5.05
C GLY A 283 -5.64 10.03 4.53
N GLY A 284 -6.80 9.91 3.89
CA GLY A 284 -7.22 8.65 3.27
C GLY A 284 -8.61 8.73 2.65
N PRO A 285 -9.12 7.61 2.11
CA PRO A 285 -10.45 7.57 1.52
C PRO A 285 -11.52 7.82 2.59
N PRO A 286 -12.69 8.40 2.25
CA PRO A 286 -13.70 8.84 3.23
C PRO A 286 -14.10 7.77 4.26
N GLU A 287 -14.16 6.52 3.84
CA GLU A 287 -14.51 5.37 4.67
C GLU A 287 -13.46 5.00 5.72
N CYS A 288 -12.24 5.55 5.64
CA CYS A 288 -11.16 5.29 6.59
C CYS A 288 -11.57 5.64 8.04
N THR A 289 -12.44 6.63 8.23
CA THR A 289 -12.92 7.02 9.57
C THR A 289 -13.79 5.95 10.24
N GLU A 290 -14.30 4.99 9.47
CA GLU A 290 -15.21 3.93 9.95
C GLU A 290 -14.62 2.52 9.82
N ARG A 291 -13.51 2.37 9.09
CA ARG A 291 -12.90 1.07 8.80
C ARG A 291 -12.04 0.57 9.96
N PRO A 292 -12.26 -0.66 10.47
CA PRO A 292 -11.46 -1.22 11.57
C PRO A 292 -9.96 -1.24 11.31
N PHE A 293 -9.53 -1.44 10.06
CA PHE A 293 -8.10 -1.47 9.68
C PHE A 293 -7.59 -0.09 9.21
N CYS A 294 -8.29 1.00 9.53
CA CYS A 294 -7.85 2.36 9.22
C CYS A 294 -7.86 3.21 10.50
N GLN A 295 -8.54 4.36 10.54
CA GLN A 295 -8.48 5.25 11.69
C GLN A 295 -8.85 4.57 13.03
N PRO A 296 -10.02 3.89 13.16
CA PRO A 296 -10.35 3.16 14.39
C PRO A 296 -9.26 2.20 14.86
N GLY A 297 -8.64 1.45 13.94
CA GLY A 297 -7.60 0.48 14.26
C GLY A 297 -6.29 1.13 14.69
N LEU A 298 -5.90 2.23 14.04
CA LEU A 298 -4.74 3.03 14.42
C LEU A 298 -4.90 3.61 15.83
N GLU A 299 -6.10 4.09 16.17
CA GLU A 299 -6.41 4.59 17.51
C GLU A 299 -6.43 3.46 18.54
N GLU A 300 -7.10 2.33 18.28
CA GLU A 300 -7.28 1.24 19.25
C GLU A 300 -6.00 0.41 19.46
N THR A 301 -5.26 0.11 18.39
CA THR A 301 -4.11 -0.81 18.42
C THR A 301 -2.82 -0.09 18.83
N TYR A 302 -2.63 1.11 18.30
CA TYR A 302 -1.40 1.88 18.49
C TYR A 302 -1.54 3.00 19.51
N GLY A 303 -2.75 3.52 19.72
CA GLY A 303 -2.96 4.70 20.56
C GLY A 303 -2.64 6.01 19.83
N LEU A 304 -2.65 6.01 18.49
CA LEU A 304 -2.45 7.23 17.70
C LEU A 304 -3.58 8.23 17.96
N GLU A 305 -3.24 9.50 18.16
CA GLU A 305 -4.21 10.57 18.40
C GLU A 305 -4.31 11.49 17.16
N PHE A 306 -5.48 11.51 16.50
CA PHE A 306 -5.73 12.37 15.35
C PHE A 306 -6.50 13.64 15.74
N ALA A 307 -5.97 14.81 15.35
CA ALA A 307 -6.66 16.08 15.50
C ALA A 307 -7.62 16.36 14.33
N GLU A 308 -7.27 15.86 13.14
CA GLU A 308 -8.02 16.09 11.91
C GLU A 308 -7.92 14.90 10.96
N PHE A 309 -8.97 14.71 10.16
CA PHE A 309 -8.99 13.77 9.04
C PHE A 309 -9.25 14.53 7.74
N THR A 310 -8.42 14.27 6.72
CA THR A 310 -8.57 14.82 5.37
C THR A 310 -9.00 13.73 4.40
N SER A 311 -10.16 13.92 3.79
CA SER A 311 -10.70 12.97 2.81
C SER A 311 -10.00 13.12 1.45
N LEU A 312 -9.32 12.05 1.02
CA LEU A 312 -8.47 11.96 -0.15
C LEU A 312 -8.73 10.64 -0.90
N ASP A 313 -7.90 10.28 -1.88
CA ASP A 313 -7.95 8.98 -2.56
C ASP A 313 -7.17 7.90 -1.78
N ALA A 314 -7.50 6.62 -1.99
CA ALA A 314 -6.78 5.52 -1.36
C ALA A 314 -5.39 5.36 -1.98
N GLY A 315 -4.35 5.84 -1.28
CA GLY A 315 -2.95 5.75 -1.74
C GLY A 315 -2.65 6.42 -3.08
N GLY A 316 -3.54 7.25 -3.61
CA GLY A 316 -3.41 7.82 -4.94
C GLY A 316 -2.73 9.21 -4.95
N PRO A 317 -2.75 9.90 -6.10
CA PRO A 317 -2.09 11.20 -6.26
C PRO A 317 -2.50 12.27 -5.26
N LEU A 318 -3.75 12.28 -4.76
CA LEU A 318 -4.17 13.32 -3.80
C LEU A 318 -3.55 13.08 -2.42
N THR A 319 -3.55 11.84 -1.93
CA THR A 319 -2.91 11.47 -0.66
C THR A 319 -1.41 11.73 -0.68
N LYS A 320 -0.72 11.34 -1.77
CA LYS A 320 0.72 11.61 -1.93
C LYS A 320 1.01 13.10 -1.97
N SER A 321 0.26 13.86 -2.76
CA SER A 321 0.46 15.31 -2.86
C SER A 321 0.22 16.02 -1.54
N ALA A 322 -0.75 15.56 -0.74
CA ALA A 322 -1.04 16.11 0.58
C ALA A 322 0.09 15.83 1.57
N LEU A 323 0.66 14.61 1.58
CA LEU A 323 1.87 14.29 2.37
C LEU A 323 3.04 15.19 1.96
N GLN A 324 3.33 15.26 0.67
CA GLN A 324 4.48 15.99 0.15
C GLN A 324 4.41 17.50 0.41
N GLN A 325 3.19 18.06 0.44
CA GLN A 325 2.95 19.47 0.75
C GLN A 325 2.85 19.77 2.26
N GLY A 326 2.89 18.73 3.11
CA GLY A 326 2.68 18.87 4.55
C GLY A 326 1.25 19.27 4.93
N GLU A 327 0.26 18.91 4.11
CA GLU A 327 -1.17 19.11 4.43
C GLU A 327 -1.69 18.03 5.39
N ILE A 328 -1.09 16.84 5.34
CA ILE A 328 -1.35 15.72 6.25
C ILE A 328 -0.04 15.20 6.84
N THR A 329 -0.11 14.59 8.02
CA THR A 329 1.06 13.98 8.68
C THR A 329 1.22 12.52 8.28
N LEU A 330 0.11 11.77 8.26
CA LEU A 330 0.06 10.34 7.99
C LEU A 330 -0.96 10.09 6.87
N GLY A 331 -0.60 9.31 5.85
CA GLY A 331 -1.49 9.00 4.73
C GLY A 331 -1.65 7.50 4.52
N LEU A 332 -2.87 7.03 4.24
CA LEU A 332 -3.10 5.66 3.77
C LEU A 332 -2.54 5.50 2.35
N VAL A 333 -1.64 4.56 2.18
CA VAL A 333 -1.02 4.17 0.89
C VAL A 333 -1.10 2.65 0.69
N PHE A 334 -0.60 2.16 -0.43
CA PHE A 334 -0.34 0.73 -0.65
C PHE A 334 1.15 0.44 -0.48
N SER A 335 1.50 -0.67 0.19
CA SER A 335 2.88 -0.98 0.57
C SER A 335 3.82 -1.20 -0.61
N SER A 336 3.30 -1.57 -1.78
CA SER A 336 4.06 -1.78 -3.00
C SER A 336 4.08 -0.56 -3.94
N ASP A 337 3.50 0.56 -3.54
CA ASP A 337 3.32 1.70 -4.44
C ASP A 337 4.67 2.25 -4.95
N GLY A 338 4.81 2.32 -6.28
CA GLY A 338 6.07 2.71 -6.94
C GLY A 338 6.54 4.15 -6.71
N SER A 339 5.75 4.99 -6.05
CA SER A 339 6.17 6.33 -5.63
C SER A 339 6.84 6.36 -4.25
N LEU A 340 6.78 5.26 -3.50
CA LEU A 340 7.43 5.12 -2.21
C LEU A 340 8.95 5.00 -2.37
N THR A 341 9.65 5.39 -1.31
CA THR A 341 11.08 5.16 -1.17
C THR A 341 11.26 3.79 -0.51
N PRO A 342 11.98 2.84 -1.13
CA PRO A 342 12.35 1.59 -0.47
C PRO A 342 13.04 1.85 0.86
N ASN A 343 12.83 0.98 1.84
CA ASN A 343 13.49 1.11 3.13
C ASN A 343 14.97 0.67 2.98
N GLU A 344 15.92 1.56 3.34
CA GLU A 344 17.36 1.25 3.28
C GLU A 344 17.87 0.44 4.49
#